data_AF-A0A0E3UXZ9-F1
#
_entry.id   AF-A0A0E3UXZ9-F1
#
_cell.length_a   1.000
_cell.length_b   1.000
_cell.length_c   1.000
_cell.angle_alpha   90.00
_cell.angle_beta   90.00
_cell.angle_gamma   90.00
#
_symmetry.space_group_name_H-M   'P 1'
#
loop_
_entity.id
_entity.type
_entity.pdbx_description
1 polymer ?
#
loop_
_entity_poly.entity_id
_entity_poly.type
_entity_poly.pdbx_seq_one_letter_code
_entity_poly.pdbx_strand_id
1 'polypeptide(L)'
;MSKAYKPIDPAFHSELEQLVAKRVGARLQFFTDIHEFITRFGTLKELVTRGEEEYLILSTGEEIRLDRIVRIDDKPAPGYDEEYFKCDIGR
;
A
#
# COMPACT_ATOMS: atom_id res chain seq x y z
N MET A 1 4.52 6.14 18.11
CA MET A 1 5.70 6.49 17.29
C MET A 1 5.24 6.56 15.86
N SER A 2 5.19 7.77 15.29
CA SER A 2 4.77 8.03 13.91
C SER A 2 5.75 7.35 12.96
N LYS A 3 5.32 6.26 12.32
CA LYS A 3 6.11 5.56 11.28
C LYS A 3 6.43 6.58 10.19
N ALA A 4 7.72 6.84 9.99
CA ALA A 4 8.18 7.70 8.90
C ALA A 4 7.75 7.04 7.57
N TYR A 5 7.07 7.82 6.73
CA TYR A 5 6.63 7.38 5.42
C TYR A 5 7.84 6.93 4.59
N LYS A 6 7.86 5.66 4.16
CA LYS A 6 8.89 5.18 3.26
C LYS A 6 8.43 5.42 1.81
N PRO A 7 9.21 6.16 1.01
CA PRO A 7 8.88 6.36 -0.40
C PRO A 7 8.88 5.00 -1.08
N ILE A 8 7.75 4.69 -1.70
CA ILE A 8 7.56 3.49 -2.51
C ILE A 8 8.42 3.60 -3.76
N ASP A 9 8.89 2.47 -4.27
CA ASP A 9 9.71 2.48 -5.48
C ASP A 9 8.95 3.16 -6.65
N PRO A 10 9.59 4.06 -7.41
CA PRO A 10 8.94 4.78 -8.50
C PRO A 10 8.38 3.85 -9.58
N ALA A 11 8.95 2.66 -9.77
CA ALA A 11 8.39 1.67 -10.67
C ALA A 11 7.03 1.16 -10.17
N PHE A 12 6.92 0.87 -8.86
CA PHE A 12 5.67 0.43 -8.25
C PHE A 12 4.60 1.53 -8.29
N HIS A 13 4.97 2.79 -8.03
CA HIS A 13 4.06 3.92 -8.16
C HIS A 13 3.51 4.04 -9.58
N SER A 14 4.38 4.03 -10.60
CA SER A 14 3.97 4.10 -12.01
C SER A 14 3.03 2.97 -12.41
N GLU A 15 3.28 1.76 -11.90
CA GLU A 15 2.42 0.60 -12.16
C GLU A 15 1.05 0.73 -11.48
N LEU A 16 1.02 1.24 -10.26
CA LEU A 16 -0.19 1.56 -9.53
C LEU A 16 -1.05 2.60 -10.27
N GLU A 17 -0.42 3.67 -10.75
CA GLU A 17 -1.06 4.68 -11.59
C GLU A 17 -1.65 4.07 -12.86
N GLN A 18 -0.94 3.13 -13.51
CA GLN A 18 -1.48 2.42 -14.67
C GLN A 18 -2.69 1.55 -14.33
N LEU A 19 -2.67 0.84 -13.20
CA LEU A 19 -3.79 0.02 -12.75
C LEU A 19 -5.03 0.88 -12.44
N VAL A 20 -4.81 2.03 -11.80
CA VAL A 20 -5.83 3.04 -11.52
C VAL A 20 -6.39 3.64 -12.80
N ALA A 21 -5.51 4.00 -13.75
CA ALA A 21 -5.91 4.52 -15.06
C ALA A 21 -6.75 3.51 -15.85
N LYS A 22 -6.43 2.21 -15.73
CA LYS A 22 -7.20 1.12 -16.33
C LYS A 22 -8.50 0.81 -15.57
N ARG A 23 -8.68 1.34 -14.35
CA ARG A 23 -9.83 1.07 -13.46
C ARG A 23 -10.13 -0.42 -13.33
N VAL A 24 -9.09 -1.22 -13.11
CA VAL A 24 -9.22 -2.67 -12.98
C VAL A 24 -9.46 -3.09 -11.53
N GLY A 25 -10.19 -4.19 -11.36
CA GLY A 25 -10.28 -4.90 -10.08
C GLY A 25 -8.96 -5.57 -9.75
N ALA A 26 -8.41 -5.31 -8.57
CA ALA A 26 -7.18 -5.90 -8.09
C ALA A 26 -7.33 -6.45 -6.67
N ARG A 27 -6.47 -7.40 -6.33
CA ARG A 27 -6.40 -7.99 -4.99
C ARG A 27 -5.40 -7.25 -4.10
N LEU A 28 -5.89 -6.44 -3.18
CA LEU A 28 -5.09 -5.74 -2.20
C LEU A 28 -4.85 -6.60 -0.96
N GLN A 29 -3.60 -6.62 -0.50
CA GLN A 29 -3.19 -7.27 0.73
C GLN A 29 -2.50 -6.23 1.59
N PHE A 30 -3.02 -6.00 2.79
CA PHE A 30 -2.51 -4.97 3.70
C PHE A 30 -2.70 -5.38 5.15
N PHE A 31 -1.95 -4.73 6.04
CA PHE A 31 -2.10 -4.92 7.48
C PHE A 31 -3.06 -3.90 8.09
N THR A 32 -3.95 -4.37 8.96
CA THR A 32 -4.81 -3.50 9.76
C THR A 32 -4.07 -2.95 10.98
N ASP A 33 -4.73 -2.06 11.72
CA ASP A 33 -4.17 -1.45 12.93
C ASP A 33 -3.80 -2.48 14.02
N ILE A 34 -4.47 -3.63 14.03
CA ILE A 34 -4.17 -4.76 14.91
C ILE A 34 -3.13 -5.73 14.35
N HIS A 35 -2.40 -5.33 13.29
CA HIS A 35 -1.41 -6.17 12.61
C HIS A 35 -2.00 -7.46 12.01
N GLU A 36 -3.29 -7.45 11.66
CA GLU A 36 -3.87 -8.57 10.91
C GLU A 36 -3.66 -8.38 9.41
N PHE A 37 -3.20 -9.43 8.75
CA PHE A 37 -3.07 -9.48 7.32
C PHE A 37 -4.43 -9.72 6.67
N ILE A 38 -4.97 -8.71 6.00
CA ILE A 38 -6.26 -8.79 5.33
C ILE A 38 -6.07 -8.70 3.83
N THR A 39 -6.81 -9.54 3.12
CA THR A 39 -6.95 -9.49 1.67
C THR A 39 -8.30 -8.88 1.31
N ARG A 40 -8.28 -7.83 0.48
CA ARG A 40 -9.45 -7.16 -0.07
C ARG A 40 -9.38 -7.15 -1.58
N PHE A 41 -10.52 -7.35 -2.23
CA PHE A 41 -10.65 -7.19 -3.66
C PHE A 41 -11.44 -5.93 -3.94
N GLY A 42 -10.88 -5.05 -4.76
CA GLY A 42 -11.49 -3.77 -5.06
C GLY A 42 -11.03 -3.24 -6.41
N THR A 43 -11.89 -2.45 -7.04
CA THR A 43 -11.51 -1.72 -8.25
C THR A 43 -10.76 -0.47 -7.85
N LEU A 44 -9.50 -0.33 -8.31
CA LEU A 44 -8.73 0.89 -8.06
C LEU A 44 -9.42 2.06 -8.78
N LYS A 45 -9.81 3.08 -8.02
CA LYS A 45 -10.52 4.25 -8.55
C LYS A 45 -9.56 5.39 -8.83
N GLU A 46 -8.79 5.78 -7.82
CA GLU A 46 -7.84 6.90 -7.87
C GLU A 46 -6.80 6.78 -6.75
N LEU A 47 -5.64 7.42 -6.94
CA LEU A 47 -4.61 7.58 -5.92
C LEU A 47 -4.66 9.01 -5.42
N VAL A 48 -4.63 9.17 -4.10
CA VAL A 48 -4.71 10.46 -3.41
C VAL A 48 -3.49 10.60 -2.52
N THR A 49 -2.68 11.62 -2.79
CA THR A 49 -1.54 11.98 -1.92
C THR A 49 -1.99 13.07 -0.95
N ARG A 50 -1.93 12.78 0.35
CA ARG A 50 -2.21 13.74 1.43
C ARG A 50 -0.90 14.05 2.18
N GLY A 51 -0.28 15.18 1.82
CA GLY A 51 0.99 15.59 2.41
C GLY A 51 2.12 14.66 1.96
N GLU A 52 2.67 13.90 2.89
CA GLU A 52 3.72 12.90 2.63
C GLU A 52 3.13 11.49 2.48
N GLU A 53 1.82 11.29 2.67
CA GLU A 53 1.22 9.96 2.71
C GLU A 53 0.33 9.71 1.49
N GLU A 54 0.49 8.56 0.85
CA GLU A 54 -0.33 8.17 -0.29
C GLU A 54 -1.43 7.18 0.10
N TYR A 55 -2.61 7.40 -0.48
CA TYR A 55 -3.83 6.64 -0.24
C TYR A 55 -4.40 6.15 -1.56
N LEU A 56 -4.77 4.88 -1.61
CA LEU A 56 -5.50 4.30 -2.72
C LEU A 56 -6.99 4.31 -2.41
N ILE A 57 -7.75 4.96 -3.28
CA ILE A 57 -9.20 4.99 -3.21
C ILE A 57 -9.75 3.86 -4.08
N LEU A 58 -10.57 3.01 -3.49
CA LEU A 58 -11.30 1.99 -4.21
C LEU A 58 -12.65 2.53 -4.70
N SER A 59 -13.22 1.89 -5.72
CA SER A 59 -14.59 2.22 -6.18
C SER A 59 -15.65 1.96 -5.10
N THR A 60 -15.34 1.17 -4.08
CA THR A 60 -16.20 0.99 -2.89
C THR A 60 -16.24 2.24 -2.00
N GLY A 61 -15.34 3.20 -2.20
CA GLY A 61 -15.16 4.37 -1.35
C GLY A 61 -14.17 4.16 -0.20
N GLU A 62 -13.54 2.98 -0.11
CA GLU A 62 -12.50 2.70 0.87
C GLU A 62 -11.18 3.38 0.49
N GLU A 63 -10.50 3.95 1.49
CA GLU A 63 -9.19 4.60 1.35
C GLU A 63 -8.13 3.75 2.06
N ILE A 64 -7.20 3.17 1.31
CA ILE A 64 -6.15 2.29 1.82
C ILE A 64 -4.80 2.98 1.70
N ARG A 65 -4.09 3.18 2.81
CA ARG A 65 -2.73 3.74 2.80
C ARG A 65 -1.76 2.83 2.07
N LEU A 66 -1.02 3.37 1.11
CA LEU A 66 -0.03 2.61 0.33
C LEU A 66 1.09 2.04 1.22
N ASP A 67 1.51 2.77 2.26
CA ASP A 67 2.49 2.32 3.26
C ASP A 67 2.09 1.00 3.98
N ARG A 68 0.79 0.73 4.11
CA ARG A 68 0.30 -0.50 4.76
C ARG A 68 0.07 -1.64 3.77
N ILE A 69 0.14 -1.36 2.47
CA ILE A 69 -0.08 -2.34 1.41
C ILE A 69 1.19 -3.20 1.28
N VAL A 70 0.99 -4.51 1.39
CA VAL A 70 2.03 -5.52 1.22
C VAL A 70 2.07 -5.98 -0.23
N ARG A 71 0.91 -6.13 -0.87
CA ARG A 71 0.80 -6.65 -2.24
C ARG A 71 -0.48 -6.16 -2.92
N ILE A 72 -0.38 -5.84 -4.20
CA ILE A 72 -1.53 -5.51 -5.06
C ILE A 72 -1.54 -6.47 -6.24
N ASP A 73 -2.59 -7.26 -6.33
CA ASP A 73 -2.80 -8.29 -7.34
C ASP A 73 -1.65 -9.31 -7.35
N ASP A 74 -0.86 -9.32 -8.43
CA ASP A 74 0.35 -10.11 -8.54
C ASP A 74 1.63 -9.37 -8.07
N LYS A 75 1.56 -8.04 -7.87
CA LYS A 75 2.71 -7.18 -7.62
C LYS A 75 2.98 -6.96 -6.12
N PRO A 76 4.08 -7.47 -5.56
CA PRO A 76 4.48 -7.14 -4.20
C PRO A 76 4.89 -5.66 -4.10
N ALA A 77 4.54 -5.01 -3.00
CA ALA A 77 5.00 -3.65 -2.73
C ALA A 77 6.48 -3.69 -2.31
N PRO A 78 7.40 -3.04 -3.05
CA PRO A 78 8.81 -2.97 -2.70
C PRO A 78 8.95 -1.99 -1.53
N GLY A 79 9.00 -2.54 -0.32
CA GLY A 79 8.96 -1.76 0.92
C GLY A 79 8.65 -2.60 2.15
N TYR A 80 7.98 -3.74 1.95
CA TYR A 80 7.98 -4.87 2.89
C TYR A 80 9.27 -5.69 2.71
N ASP A 81 10.42 -5.02 2.75
CA ASP A 81 11.67 -5.70 3.03
C ASP A 81 11.62 -6.14 4.49
N GLU A 82 12.06 -7.37 4.76
CA GLU A 82 12.04 -8.06 6.05
C GLU A 82 12.69 -7.26 7.20
N GLU A 83 13.34 -6.14 6.89
CA GLU A 83 13.92 -5.18 7.82
C GLU A 83 12.91 -4.39 8.67
N TYR A 84 11.62 -4.32 8.29
CA TYR A 84 10.59 -3.74 9.18
C TYR A 84 10.37 -4.59 10.46
N PHE A 85 10.79 -5.86 10.44
CA PHE A 85 10.79 -6.73 11.63
C PHE A 85 12.02 -6.56 12.52
N LYS A 86 13.05 -5.81 12.10
CA LYS A 86 14.11 -5.39 13.02
C LYS A 86 13.63 -4.20 13.83
N CYS A 87 12.69 -4.51 14.73
CA CYS A 87 12.55 -3.79 15.98
C CYS A 87 13.94 -3.58 16.56
N ASP A 88 14.24 -2.33 16.89
CA ASP A 88 15.36 -1.89 17.71
C ASP A 88 15.49 -2.81 18.95
N ILE A 89 16.27 -3.88 18.82
CA ILE A 89 16.82 -4.62 19.95
C ILE A 89 18.25 -4.14 20.01
N GLY A 90 18.45 -3.20 20.93
CA GLY A 90 19.64 -2.37 20.99
C GLY A 90 20.93 -3.12 21.30
N ARG A 91 22.01 -2.36 21.15
CA ARG A 91 23.15 -2.42 22.05
C ARG A 91 23.86 -1.08 22.10
#